data_AF-X1UKK7-F1
#
_entry.id   AF-X1UKK7-F1
#
_cell.length_a   1.000
_cell.length_b   1.000
_cell.length_c   1.000
_cell.angle_alpha   90.00
_cell.angle_beta   90.00
_cell.angle_gamma   90.00
#
_symmetry.space_group_name_H-M   'P 1'
#
loop_
_entity.id
_entity.type
_entity.pdbx_description
1 polymer ?
#
loop_
_entity_poly.entity_id
_entity_poly.type
_entity_poly.pdbx_seq_one_letter_code
_entity_poly.pdbx_strand_id
1 'polypeptide(L)'
;DYQAKLTLMSESLRNDGRIWVPKKKGDKRPPDEIPEEERDYYLERRYPAFGNLVPRDVASRAAKERCDAGYGVGDTGLAVNLDFRDAIKKQGKKAIEDKYGNLFEMYETITGINPYEEPMRIYPAGHYTMGGLWVDYELMTTIPGLYAIGESNFSDHGANRLGASSLMQASGDGYFILPYTIGDYLADEIRTPGISTDLKEFEEAEKAVKERLEKLILINGKQTASSFHKRLG
;
A
#
# COMPACT_ATOMS: atom_id res chain seq x y z
N ASP A 1 4.47 9.93 -19.54
CA ASP A 1 4.05 10.79 -18.41
C ASP A 1 2.96 10.23 -17.50
N TYR A 2 2.12 9.26 -17.93
CA TYR A 2 1.25 8.50 -17.02
C TYR A 2 1.89 7.15 -16.71
N GLN A 3 2.72 7.08 -15.67
CA GLN A 3 2.99 5.81 -15.00
C GLN A 3 2.13 5.82 -13.74
N ALA A 4 1.08 5.01 -13.70
CA ALA A 4 0.25 4.79 -12.51
C ALA A 4 1.07 4.01 -11.47
N LYS A 5 2.09 4.66 -10.89
CA LYS A 5 3.08 4.08 -9.98
C LYS A 5 2.48 3.51 -8.68
N LEU A 6 1.16 3.58 -8.50
CA LEU A 6 0.47 3.29 -7.25
C LEU A 6 -0.74 2.34 -7.42
N THR A 7 -0.94 1.74 -8.59
CA THR A 7 -2.00 0.71 -8.71
C THR A 7 -1.57 -0.55 -8.00
N LEU A 8 -2.31 -0.91 -6.94
CA LEU A 8 -2.10 -2.14 -6.20
C LEU A 8 -2.61 -3.33 -7.01
N MET A 9 -1.73 -4.28 -7.29
CA MET A 9 -2.11 -5.60 -7.80
C MET A 9 -2.27 -6.57 -6.63
N SER A 10 -3.35 -7.35 -6.63
CA SER A 10 -3.66 -8.27 -5.53
C SER A 10 -2.53 -9.28 -5.28
N GLU A 11 -2.24 -9.53 -4.01
CA GLU A 11 -1.29 -10.57 -3.58
C GLU A 11 -1.65 -11.95 -4.14
N SER A 12 -2.94 -12.24 -4.33
CA SER A 12 -3.43 -13.53 -4.83
C SER A 12 -2.80 -13.95 -6.16
N LEU A 13 -2.29 -12.98 -6.94
CA LEU A 13 -1.57 -13.27 -8.18
C LEU A 13 -0.31 -14.11 -7.96
N ARG A 14 0.35 -14.03 -6.79
CA ARG A 14 1.54 -14.84 -6.48
C ARG A 14 1.23 -16.32 -6.24
N ASN A 15 -0.05 -16.68 -6.11
CA ASN A 15 -0.45 -18.08 -5.93
C ASN A 15 -0.14 -18.93 -7.18
N ASP A 16 -0.31 -18.32 -8.35
CA ASP A 16 -0.09 -18.99 -9.65
C ASP A 16 1.02 -18.31 -10.47
N GLY A 17 1.23 -17.01 -10.30
CA GLY A 17 2.27 -16.25 -10.99
C GLY A 17 3.66 -16.47 -10.39
N ARG A 18 4.65 -16.61 -11.28
CA ARG A 18 6.06 -16.79 -10.90
C ARG A 18 6.83 -15.50 -11.07
N ILE A 19 7.69 -15.18 -10.11
CA ILE A 19 8.44 -13.92 -10.11
C ILE A 19 9.89 -14.14 -10.50
N TRP A 20 10.38 -13.36 -11.47
CA TRP A 20 11.75 -13.51 -11.97
C TRP A 20 12.37 -12.20 -12.47
N VAL A 21 13.70 -12.22 -12.58
CA VAL A 21 14.53 -11.21 -13.25
C VAL A 21 15.51 -11.88 -14.21
N PRO A 22 16.05 -11.20 -15.23
CA PRO A 22 17.11 -11.75 -16.07
C PRO A 22 18.35 -12.09 -15.24
N LYS A 23 19.06 -13.17 -15.57
CA LYS A 23 20.36 -13.50 -14.96
C LYS A 23 21.48 -12.55 -15.40
N LYS A 24 21.31 -11.89 -16.54
CA LYS A 24 22.23 -10.88 -17.07
C LYS A 24 21.84 -9.49 -16.55
N LYS A 25 22.80 -8.75 -15.99
CA LYS A 25 22.58 -7.37 -15.53
C LYS A 25 22.32 -6.44 -16.72
N GLY A 26 21.40 -5.50 -16.54
CA GLY A 26 21.05 -4.51 -17.56
C GLY A 26 20.47 -5.11 -18.84
N ASP A 27 19.91 -6.32 -18.78
CA ASP A 27 19.22 -6.91 -19.90
C ASP A 27 17.93 -6.14 -20.20
N LYS A 28 17.82 -5.66 -21.44
CA LYS A 28 16.70 -4.83 -21.92
C LYS A 28 15.81 -5.56 -22.92
N ARG A 29 16.07 -6.84 -23.19
CA ARG A 29 15.23 -7.61 -24.10
C ARG A 29 13.80 -7.69 -23.55
N PRO A 30 12.79 -7.73 -24.45
CA PRO A 30 11.43 -8.09 -24.05
C PRO A 30 11.42 -9.41 -23.26
N PRO A 31 10.58 -9.56 -22.23
CA PRO A 31 10.56 -10.77 -21.40
C PRO A 31 10.38 -12.08 -22.19
N ASP A 32 9.65 -12.05 -23.30
CA ASP A 32 9.40 -13.22 -24.15
C ASP A 32 10.62 -13.69 -24.95
N GLU A 33 11.60 -12.81 -25.18
CA GLU A 33 12.87 -13.14 -25.84
C GLU A 33 13.93 -13.68 -24.87
N ILE A 34 13.66 -13.63 -23.55
CA ILE A 34 14.57 -14.16 -22.54
C ILE A 34 14.18 -15.62 -22.27
N PRO A 35 15.01 -16.59 -22.67
CA PRO A 35 14.69 -17.99 -22.51
C PRO A 35 14.77 -18.41 -21.04
N GLU A 36 14.10 -19.50 -20.66
CA GLU A 36 13.88 -19.88 -19.26
C GLU A 36 15.19 -20.08 -18.48
N GLU A 37 16.22 -20.64 -19.12
CA GLU A 37 17.54 -20.84 -18.55
C GLU A 37 18.27 -19.52 -18.21
N GLU A 38 17.84 -18.41 -18.80
CA GLU A 38 18.37 -17.07 -18.54
C GLU A 38 17.54 -16.29 -17.50
N ARG A 39 16.47 -16.88 -16.96
CA ARG A 39 15.62 -16.27 -15.92
C ARG A 39 16.06 -16.72 -14.52
N ASP A 40 16.18 -15.78 -13.58
CA ASP A 40 16.39 -16.05 -12.15
C ASP A 40 15.04 -15.91 -11.41
N TYR A 41 14.39 -17.05 -11.17
CA TYR A 41 13.26 -17.18 -10.26
C TYR A 41 13.76 -17.06 -8.80
N TYR A 42 14.19 -15.85 -8.44
CA TYR A 42 15.02 -15.61 -7.26
C TYR A 42 14.35 -15.99 -5.94
N LEU A 43 13.01 -15.93 -5.84
CA LEU A 43 12.28 -16.38 -4.65
C LEU A 43 12.28 -17.91 -4.54
N GLU A 44 12.01 -18.61 -5.64
CA GLU A 44 12.05 -20.08 -5.71
C GLU A 44 13.45 -20.61 -5.42
N ARG A 45 14.49 -19.97 -5.96
CA ARG A 45 15.89 -20.33 -5.71
C ARG A 45 16.29 -20.12 -4.25
N ARG A 46 15.89 -19.02 -3.61
CA ARG A 46 16.28 -18.67 -2.24
C ARG A 46 15.44 -19.37 -1.18
N TYR A 47 14.18 -19.64 -1.48
CA TYR A 47 13.20 -20.19 -0.54
C TYR A 47 12.49 -21.40 -1.16
N PRO A 48 13.17 -22.54 -1.40
CA PRO A 48 12.60 -23.67 -2.15
C PRO A 48 11.29 -24.23 -1.57
N ALA A 49 11.11 -24.16 -0.25
CA ALA A 49 9.91 -24.66 0.42
C ALA A 49 8.66 -23.79 0.19
N PHE A 50 8.84 -22.48 -0.03
CA PHE A 50 7.73 -21.51 -0.14
C PHE A 50 7.59 -20.91 -1.54
N GLY A 51 8.70 -20.77 -2.27
CA GLY A 51 8.74 -20.13 -3.58
C GLY A 51 8.14 -18.73 -3.57
N ASN A 52 7.17 -18.50 -4.45
CA ASN A 52 6.49 -17.20 -4.56
C ASN A 52 5.52 -16.91 -3.40
N LEU A 53 5.31 -17.85 -2.47
CA LEU A 53 4.42 -17.72 -1.31
C LEU A 53 5.14 -17.30 -0.02
N VAL A 54 6.39 -16.84 -0.10
CA VAL A 54 7.08 -16.25 1.04
C VAL A 54 6.32 -15.02 1.60
N PRO A 55 6.54 -14.67 2.89
CA PRO A 55 6.00 -13.45 3.49
C PRO A 55 6.27 -12.19 2.65
N ARG A 56 5.33 -11.24 2.67
CA ARG A 56 5.36 -10.03 1.82
C ARG A 56 6.61 -9.18 2.03
N ASP A 57 7.10 -9.08 3.27
CA ASP A 57 8.31 -8.34 3.60
C ASP A 57 9.56 -9.00 2.99
N VAL A 58 9.63 -10.34 3.02
CA VAL A 58 10.70 -11.12 2.40
C VAL A 58 10.68 -10.96 0.88
N ALA A 59 9.50 -11.12 0.25
CA ALA A 59 9.34 -10.94 -1.19
C ALA A 59 9.75 -9.52 -1.63
N SER A 60 9.30 -8.51 -0.88
CA SER A 60 9.56 -7.09 -1.19
C SER A 60 11.04 -6.75 -1.05
N ARG A 61 11.70 -7.18 0.04
CA ARG A 61 13.15 -7.00 0.22
C ARG A 61 13.94 -7.68 -0.89
N ALA A 62 13.56 -8.89 -1.27
CA ALA A 62 14.25 -9.63 -2.32
C ALA A 62 14.08 -8.96 -3.70
N ALA A 63 12.87 -8.50 -4.05
CA ALA A 63 12.63 -7.76 -5.29
C ALA A 63 13.48 -6.47 -5.35
N LYS A 64 13.46 -5.68 -4.26
CA LYS A 64 14.27 -4.46 -4.17
C LYS A 64 15.75 -4.75 -4.33
N GLU A 65 16.28 -5.75 -3.64
CA GLU A 65 17.69 -6.12 -3.71
C GLU A 65 18.10 -6.60 -5.11
N ARG A 66 17.22 -7.27 -5.86
CA ARG A 66 17.46 -7.61 -7.28
C ARG A 66 17.54 -6.37 -8.17
N CYS A 67 16.63 -5.43 -8.01
CA CYS A 67 16.67 -4.16 -8.74
C CYS A 67 17.93 -3.36 -8.39
N ASP A 68 18.25 -3.20 -7.11
CA ASP A 68 19.44 -2.47 -6.62
C ASP A 68 20.75 -3.09 -7.16
N ALA A 69 20.79 -4.42 -7.32
CA ALA A 69 21.95 -5.13 -7.87
C ALA A 69 22.07 -5.06 -9.40
N GLY A 70 21.16 -4.36 -10.08
CA GLY A 70 21.16 -4.11 -11.52
C GLY A 70 20.47 -5.20 -12.38
N TYR A 71 19.64 -6.03 -11.76
CA TYR A 71 18.87 -7.08 -12.46
C TYR A 71 17.43 -6.67 -12.77
N GLY A 72 16.97 -5.53 -12.28
CA GLY A 72 15.59 -5.10 -12.51
C GLY A 72 15.30 -4.80 -13.99
N VAL A 73 14.03 -4.87 -14.36
CA VAL A 73 13.54 -4.78 -15.74
C VAL A 73 12.85 -3.45 -16.03
N GLY A 74 12.60 -3.20 -17.32
CA GLY A 74 12.00 -1.96 -17.81
C GLY A 74 12.99 -0.79 -17.85
N ASP A 75 12.55 0.36 -18.35
CA ASP A 75 13.43 1.51 -18.63
C ASP A 75 14.12 2.07 -17.39
N THR A 76 13.47 1.96 -16.23
CA THR A 76 14.01 2.42 -14.94
C THR A 76 14.89 1.39 -14.25
N GLY A 77 14.82 0.11 -14.65
CA GLY A 77 15.42 -1.00 -13.90
C GLY A 77 14.81 -1.22 -12.51
N LEU A 78 13.65 -0.62 -12.22
CA LEU A 78 12.95 -0.71 -10.93
C LEU A 78 11.65 -1.51 -11.08
N ALA A 79 11.76 -2.72 -11.59
CA ALA A 79 10.68 -3.69 -11.64
C ALA A 79 11.22 -5.12 -11.70
N VAL A 80 10.38 -6.08 -11.35
CA VAL A 80 10.58 -7.52 -11.59
C VAL A 80 9.40 -8.06 -12.40
N ASN A 81 9.59 -9.18 -13.09
CA ASN A 81 8.51 -9.81 -13.86
C ASN A 81 7.66 -10.70 -12.95
N LEU A 82 6.34 -10.62 -13.10
CA LEU A 82 5.35 -11.54 -12.57
C LEU A 82 4.66 -12.24 -13.74
N ASP A 83 4.95 -13.52 -13.91
CA ASP A 83 4.68 -14.26 -15.14
C ASP A 83 3.69 -15.41 -14.89
N PHE A 84 2.65 -15.48 -15.71
CA PHE A 84 1.58 -16.48 -15.64
C PHE A 84 1.67 -17.57 -16.70
N ARG A 85 2.68 -17.53 -17.60
CA ARG A 85 2.80 -18.48 -18.72
C ARG A 85 2.75 -19.94 -18.28
N ASP A 86 3.44 -20.29 -17.18
CA ASP A 86 3.43 -21.65 -16.62
C ASP A 86 2.04 -22.06 -16.10
N ALA A 87 1.38 -21.16 -15.37
CA ALA A 87 0.06 -21.41 -14.82
C ALA A 87 -0.99 -21.58 -15.94
N ILE A 88 -0.93 -20.74 -16.98
CA ILE A 88 -1.79 -20.83 -18.16
C ILE A 88 -1.55 -22.13 -18.91
N LYS A 89 -0.29 -22.53 -19.11
CA LYS A 89 0.05 -23.80 -19.77
C LYS A 89 -0.46 -25.01 -18.98
N LYS A 90 -0.40 -24.95 -17.64
CA LYS A 90 -0.81 -26.05 -16.76
C LYS A 90 -2.32 -26.15 -16.55
N GLN A 91 -3.00 -25.02 -16.38
CA GLN A 91 -4.41 -24.94 -15.95
C GLN A 91 -5.36 -24.56 -17.09
N GLY A 92 -4.83 -24.01 -18.18
CA GLY A 92 -5.61 -23.45 -19.28
C GLY A 92 -5.98 -21.98 -19.06
N LYS A 93 -6.06 -21.22 -20.16
CA LYS A 93 -6.39 -19.79 -20.13
C LYS A 93 -7.71 -19.50 -19.41
N LYS A 94 -8.74 -20.32 -19.65
CA LYS A 94 -10.06 -20.13 -19.05
C LYS A 94 -10.05 -20.22 -17.52
N ALA A 95 -9.31 -21.19 -16.97
CA ALA A 95 -9.19 -21.33 -15.51
C ALA A 95 -8.44 -20.16 -14.85
N ILE A 96 -7.45 -19.59 -15.54
CA ILE A 96 -6.72 -18.39 -15.08
C ILE A 96 -7.60 -17.15 -15.17
N GLU A 97 -8.36 -17.01 -16.26
CA GLU A 97 -9.35 -15.93 -16.45
C GLU A 97 -10.42 -15.94 -15.36
N ASP A 98 -10.97 -17.11 -15.03
CA ASP A 98 -12.02 -17.22 -13.99
C ASP A 98 -11.48 -16.83 -12.59
N LYS A 99 -10.17 -16.97 -12.35
CA LYS A 99 -9.52 -16.58 -11.08
C LYS A 99 -9.06 -15.13 -11.04
N TYR A 100 -8.49 -14.63 -12.13
CA TYR A 100 -7.70 -13.39 -12.15
C TYR A 100 -8.09 -12.41 -13.27
N GLY A 101 -9.11 -12.71 -14.08
CA GLY A 101 -9.49 -11.94 -15.26
C GLY A 101 -9.67 -10.45 -14.98
N ASN A 102 -10.38 -10.09 -13.92
CA ASN A 102 -10.57 -8.69 -13.52
C ASN A 102 -9.25 -7.97 -13.19
N LEU A 103 -8.27 -8.69 -12.61
CA LEU A 103 -6.95 -8.12 -12.31
C LEU A 103 -6.13 -7.96 -13.60
N PHE A 104 -6.25 -8.89 -14.54
CA PHE A 104 -5.55 -8.83 -15.82
C PHE A 104 -6.09 -7.67 -16.67
N GLU A 105 -7.42 -7.53 -16.76
CA GLU A 105 -8.08 -6.43 -17.44
C GLU A 105 -7.71 -5.07 -16.83
N MET A 106 -7.68 -4.98 -15.49
CA MET A 106 -7.24 -3.78 -14.79
C MET A 106 -5.80 -3.41 -15.15
N TYR A 107 -4.89 -4.40 -15.13
CA TYR A 107 -3.49 -4.17 -15.47
C TYR A 107 -3.32 -3.77 -16.94
N GLU A 108 -4.01 -4.44 -17.86
CA GLU A 108 -3.99 -4.13 -19.30
C GLU A 108 -4.56 -2.72 -19.58
N THR A 109 -5.66 -2.34 -18.93
CA THR A 109 -6.24 -0.99 -19.05
C THR A 109 -5.25 0.11 -18.63
N ILE A 110 -4.42 -0.17 -17.62
CA ILE A 110 -3.49 0.81 -17.05
C ILE A 110 -2.17 0.86 -17.82
N THR A 111 -1.69 -0.30 -18.31
CA THR A 111 -0.33 -0.44 -18.85
C THR A 111 -0.29 -0.70 -20.34
N GLY A 112 -1.41 -1.11 -20.95
CA GLY A 112 -1.50 -1.61 -22.33
C GLY A 112 -0.90 -3.00 -22.54
N ILE A 113 -0.50 -3.69 -21.47
CA ILE A 113 0.17 -5.00 -21.54
C ILE A 113 -0.83 -6.07 -21.11
N ASN A 114 -1.06 -7.06 -21.98
CA ASN A 114 -1.93 -8.20 -21.74
C ASN A 114 -1.20 -9.29 -20.91
N PRO A 115 -1.60 -9.54 -19.64
CA PRO A 115 -0.89 -10.50 -18.79
C PRO A 115 -1.05 -11.97 -19.15
N TYR A 116 -1.93 -12.31 -20.10
CA TYR A 116 -2.01 -13.66 -20.66
C TYR A 116 -0.84 -13.97 -21.60
N GLU A 117 -0.21 -12.93 -22.15
CA GLU A 117 0.82 -13.04 -23.18
C GLU A 117 2.18 -12.59 -22.65
N GLU A 118 2.20 -11.43 -21.97
CA GLU A 118 3.42 -10.82 -21.46
C GLU A 118 3.43 -10.75 -19.93
N PRO A 119 4.58 -10.94 -19.25
CA PRO A 119 4.68 -10.80 -17.80
C PRO A 119 4.33 -9.37 -17.30
N MET A 120 3.63 -9.30 -16.17
CA MET A 120 3.40 -8.04 -15.48
C MET A 120 4.70 -7.52 -14.87
N ARG A 121 4.88 -6.19 -14.86
CA ARG A 121 6.01 -5.52 -14.21
C ARG A 121 5.57 -5.00 -12.85
N ILE A 122 6.12 -5.55 -11.78
CA ILE A 122 5.76 -5.19 -10.40
C ILE A 122 6.97 -4.66 -9.64
N TYR A 123 6.72 -3.81 -8.65
CA TYR A 123 7.75 -3.30 -7.74
C TYR A 123 7.17 -3.02 -6.35
N PRO A 124 7.93 -3.20 -5.26
CA PRO A 124 7.46 -2.87 -3.92
C PRO A 124 7.13 -1.38 -3.77
N ALA A 125 6.02 -1.07 -3.10
CA ALA A 125 5.56 0.28 -2.84
C ALA A 125 5.03 0.44 -1.39
N GLY A 126 4.99 1.68 -0.89
CA GLY A 126 4.31 1.99 0.36
C GLY A 126 2.83 1.65 0.27
N HIS A 127 2.30 0.93 1.25
CA HIS A 127 0.94 0.38 1.20
C HIS A 127 0.11 0.65 2.46
N TYR A 128 0.73 0.60 3.64
CA TYR A 128 0.04 0.73 4.92
C TYR A 128 0.97 1.31 5.98
N THR A 129 0.43 2.13 6.87
CA THR A 129 1.18 2.73 7.99
C THR A 129 0.82 2.02 9.28
N MET A 130 1.76 1.27 9.86
CA MET A 130 1.54 0.58 11.15
C MET A 130 1.65 1.52 12.35
N GLY A 131 2.43 2.60 12.23
CA GLY A 131 2.47 3.63 13.25
C GLY A 131 1.24 4.53 13.18
N GLY A 132 1.04 5.35 14.20
CA GLY A 132 -0.08 6.27 14.26
C GLY A 132 -0.08 7.03 15.57
N LEU A 133 -1.23 7.64 15.89
CA LEU A 133 -1.47 8.23 17.19
C LEU A 133 -1.41 7.15 18.27
N TRP A 134 -0.77 7.48 19.40
CA TRP A 134 -0.85 6.65 20.59
C TRP A 134 -2.27 6.70 21.14
N VAL A 135 -2.77 5.52 21.51
CA VAL A 135 -4.06 5.31 22.17
C VAL A 135 -3.92 4.28 23.30
N ASP A 136 -4.80 4.35 24.28
CA ASP A 136 -4.94 3.31 25.29
C ASP A 136 -5.83 2.13 24.80
N TYR A 137 -6.17 1.21 25.71
CA TYR A 137 -7.02 0.06 25.40
C TYR A 137 -8.47 0.44 25.07
N GLU A 138 -8.87 1.68 25.31
CA GLU A 138 -10.20 2.22 25.00
C GLU A 138 -10.22 3.03 23.70
N LEU A 139 -9.08 3.08 23.01
CA LEU A 139 -8.81 3.85 21.79
C LEU A 139 -8.78 5.37 22.01
N MET A 140 -8.65 5.82 23.26
CA MET A 140 -8.50 7.23 23.60
C MET A 140 -7.03 7.64 23.47
N THR A 141 -6.80 8.78 22.84
CA THR A 141 -5.46 9.36 22.73
C THR A 141 -4.98 9.93 24.06
N THR A 142 -3.77 10.49 24.10
CA THR A 142 -3.29 11.23 25.28
C THR A 142 -4.08 12.52 25.57
N ILE A 143 -4.99 12.94 24.69
CA ILE A 143 -5.90 14.06 24.90
C ILE A 143 -7.26 13.48 25.33
N PRO A 144 -7.71 13.74 26.57
CA PRO A 144 -9.00 13.24 27.06
C PRO A 144 -10.15 13.61 26.12
N GLY A 145 -10.99 12.63 25.80
CA GLY A 145 -12.13 12.79 24.89
C GLY A 145 -11.79 12.80 23.39
N LEU A 146 -10.52 12.70 23.02
CA LEU A 146 -10.10 12.51 21.62
C LEU A 146 -9.73 11.04 21.38
N TYR A 147 -10.44 10.40 20.46
CA TYR A 147 -10.22 9.00 20.07
C TYR A 147 -9.58 8.90 18.68
N ALA A 148 -8.82 7.83 18.45
CA ALA A 148 -8.23 7.52 17.15
C ALA A 148 -8.36 6.01 16.83
N ILE A 149 -8.80 5.69 15.61
CA ILE A 149 -9.13 4.31 15.21
C ILE A 149 -8.56 3.94 13.84
N GLY A 150 -8.48 2.63 13.57
CA GLY A 150 -7.99 2.08 12.31
C GLY A 150 -6.55 2.50 12.01
N GLU A 151 -6.24 2.76 10.74
CA GLU A 151 -4.87 3.12 10.30
C GLU A 151 -4.34 4.45 10.89
N SER A 152 -5.18 5.22 11.59
CA SER A 152 -4.73 6.45 12.25
C SER A 152 -4.03 6.21 13.59
N ASN A 153 -4.22 5.04 14.22
CA ASN A 153 -3.62 4.68 15.50
C ASN A 153 -2.52 3.60 15.34
N PHE A 154 -1.83 3.26 16.43
CA PHE A 154 -0.68 2.34 16.42
C PHE A 154 -0.95 0.92 16.96
N SER A 155 -2.13 0.63 17.49
CA SER A 155 -2.33 -0.37 18.55
C SER A 155 -2.16 -1.83 18.12
N ASP A 156 -2.66 -2.22 16.94
CA ASP A 156 -2.97 -3.63 16.66
C ASP A 156 -1.93 -4.38 15.83
N HIS A 157 -0.96 -3.67 15.26
CA HIS A 157 -0.17 -4.21 14.14
C HIS A 157 1.32 -4.34 14.44
N GLY A 158 1.79 -3.73 15.54
CA GLY A 158 3.21 -3.74 15.90
C GLY A 158 4.10 -3.32 14.73
N ALA A 159 5.15 -4.09 14.46
CA ALA A 159 6.10 -3.78 13.38
C ALA A 159 5.70 -4.34 12.00
N ASN A 160 4.76 -5.28 11.92
CA ASN A 160 4.39 -5.92 10.66
C ASN A 160 2.93 -6.41 10.71
N ARG A 161 2.08 -5.76 9.92
CA ARG A 161 0.66 -6.09 9.81
C ARG A 161 0.44 -7.39 9.02
N LEU A 162 -0.43 -8.26 9.51
CA LEU A 162 -0.92 -9.40 8.74
C LEU A 162 -1.79 -8.96 7.54
N GLY A 163 -1.85 -9.80 6.50
CA GLY A 163 -2.73 -9.55 5.37
C GLY A 163 -4.19 -9.45 5.81
N ALA A 164 -4.95 -8.52 5.21
CA ALA A 164 -6.37 -8.28 5.45
C ALA A 164 -6.79 -7.80 6.86
N SER A 165 -5.87 -7.64 7.82
CA SER A 165 -6.23 -7.27 9.20
C SER A 165 -6.57 -5.79 9.41
N SER A 166 -6.26 -4.88 8.49
CA SER A 166 -6.56 -3.44 8.67
C SER A 166 -8.05 -3.10 8.59
N LEU A 167 -8.78 -3.75 7.69
CA LEU A 167 -10.23 -3.56 7.61
C LEU A 167 -10.92 -4.18 8.82
N MET A 168 -10.39 -5.30 9.31
CA MET A 168 -10.83 -5.91 10.55
C MET A 168 -10.58 -4.99 11.74
N GLN A 169 -9.41 -4.36 11.84
CA GLN A 169 -9.11 -3.36 12.86
C GLN A 169 -10.09 -2.19 12.79
N ALA A 170 -10.20 -1.51 11.65
CA ALA A 170 -11.08 -0.36 11.50
C ALA A 170 -12.54 -0.68 11.84
N SER A 171 -13.01 -1.87 11.46
CA SER A 171 -14.36 -2.35 11.80
C SER A 171 -14.48 -2.73 13.27
N GLY A 172 -13.45 -3.38 13.82
CA GLY A 172 -13.31 -3.77 15.22
C GLY A 172 -13.42 -2.57 16.14
N ASP A 173 -12.53 -1.62 15.95
CA ASP A 173 -12.45 -0.36 16.68
C ASP A 173 -13.79 0.39 16.63
N GLY A 174 -14.29 0.64 15.41
CA GLY A 174 -15.47 1.47 15.20
C GLY A 174 -16.78 0.84 15.64
N TYR A 175 -16.93 -0.48 15.47
CA TYR A 175 -18.19 -1.16 15.74
C TYR A 175 -18.26 -1.79 17.14
N PHE A 176 -17.14 -2.33 17.64
CA PHE A 176 -17.13 -3.10 18.89
C PHE A 176 -16.51 -2.36 20.07
N ILE A 177 -15.65 -1.38 19.86
CA ILE A 177 -14.93 -0.70 20.96
C ILE A 177 -15.54 0.68 21.23
N LEU A 178 -15.52 1.57 20.22
CA LEU A 178 -15.95 2.96 20.39
C LEU A 178 -17.36 3.14 21.00
N PRO A 179 -18.40 2.37 20.64
CA PRO A 179 -19.73 2.58 21.20
C PRO A 179 -19.78 2.44 22.73
N TYR A 180 -18.92 1.59 23.29
CA TYR A 180 -18.85 1.38 24.74
C TYR A 180 -17.91 2.38 25.41
N THR A 181 -16.74 2.64 24.83
CA THR A 181 -15.71 3.48 25.46
C THR A 181 -16.05 4.97 25.38
N ILE A 182 -16.63 5.43 24.29
CA ILE A 182 -17.17 6.80 24.20
C ILE A 182 -18.34 6.96 25.17
N GLY A 183 -19.21 5.94 25.26
CA GLY A 183 -20.34 5.95 26.18
C GLY A 183 -19.91 6.05 27.64
N ASP A 184 -18.88 5.29 28.03
CA ASP A 184 -18.29 5.31 29.37
C ASP A 184 -17.66 6.68 29.68
N TYR A 185 -16.82 7.21 28.80
CA TYR A 185 -16.23 8.56 28.96
C TYR A 185 -17.29 9.66 29.10
N LEU A 186 -18.35 9.61 28.27
CA LEU A 186 -19.43 10.59 28.33
C LEU A 186 -20.35 10.41 29.54
N ALA A 187 -20.33 9.24 30.20
CA ALA A 187 -21.18 8.98 31.37
C ALA A 187 -20.84 9.92 32.54
N ASP A 188 -19.58 10.33 32.67
CA ASP A 188 -19.14 11.32 33.67
C ASP A 188 -19.59 12.75 33.33
N GLU A 189 -19.89 13.00 32.06
CA GLU A 189 -20.23 14.33 31.52
C GLU A 189 -21.74 14.54 31.30
N ILE A 190 -22.61 13.62 31.74
CA ILE A 190 -24.07 13.68 31.51
C ILE A 190 -24.74 14.93 32.08
N ARG A 191 -24.09 15.62 33.02
CA ARG A 191 -24.59 16.87 33.64
C ARG A 191 -23.88 18.11 33.11
N THR A 192 -22.85 17.93 32.30
CA THR A 192 -22.10 19.04 31.72
C THR A 192 -22.97 19.70 30.65
N PRO A 193 -23.31 20.99 30.79
CA PRO A 193 -24.08 21.68 29.77
C PRO A 193 -23.26 21.78 28.48
N GLY A 194 -23.96 21.91 27.34
CA GLY A 194 -23.29 22.16 26.07
C GLY A 194 -22.34 23.37 26.17
N ILE A 195 -21.10 23.17 25.72
CA ILE A 195 -20.08 24.22 25.74
C ILE A 195 -20.46 25.28 24.69
N SER A 196 -20.56 26.54 25.10
CA SER A 196 -20.84 27.64 24.16
C SER A 196 -19.65 27.84 23.22
N THR A 197 -19.94 28.09 21.94
CA THR A 197 -18.93 28.46 20.93
C THR A 197 -18.51 29.92 21.02
N ASP A 198 -19.12 30.72 21.89
CA ASP A 198 -18.78 32.15 22.10
C ASP A 198 -17.58 32.34 23.04
N LEU A 199 -16.95 31.25 23.49
CA LEU A 199 -15.78 31.30 24.35
C LEU A 199 -14.54 31.71 23.54
N LYS A 200 -13.60 32.37 24.22
CA LYS A 200 -12.39 32.93 23.63
C LYS A 200 -11.55 31.86 22.92
N GLU A 201 -11.54 30.64 23.44
CA GLU A 201 -10.80 29.50 22.90
C GLU A 201 -11.29 29.11 21.48
N PHE A 202 -12.60 29.19 21.22
CA PHE A 202 -13.16 28.92 19.89
C PHE A 202 -12.79 30.03 18.90
N GLU A 203 -12.89 31.30 19.32
CA GLU A 203 -12.50 32.44 18.50
C GLU A 203 -11.01 32.37 18.11
N GLU A 204 -10.13 32.08 19.08
CA GLU A 204 -8.70 31.94 18.86
C GLU A 204 -8.37 30.78 17.90
N ALA A 205 -9.00 29.62 18.08
CA ALA A 205 -8.80 28.46 17.21
C ALA A 205 -9.28 28.73 15.78
N GLU A 206 -10.47 29.32 15.61
CA GLU A 206 -11.00 29.68 14.30
C GLU A 206 -10.11 30.69 13.60
N LYS A 207 -9.70 31.75 14.30
CA LYS A 207 -8.79 32.78 13.78
C LYS A 207 -7.47 32.18 13.33
N ALA A 208 -6.84 31.33 14.15
CA ALA A 208 -5.57 30.69 13.81
C ALA A 208 -5.67 29.82 12.54
N VAL A 209 -6.77 29.09 12.36
CA VAL A 209 -7.01 28.28 11.16
C VAL A 209 -7.22 29.18 9.93
N LYS A 210 -8.05 30.23 10.05
CA LYS A 210 -8.30 31.19 8.96
C LYS A 210 -7.02 31.88 8.52
N GLU A 211 -6.26 32.45 9.45
CA GLU A 211 -4.99 33.12 9.15
C GLU A 211 -4.00 32.19 8.46
N ARG A 212 -3.92 30.92 8.88
CA ARG A 212 -3.06 29.92 8.23
C ARG A 212 -3.51 29.64 6.80
N LEU A 213 -4.81 29.47 6.57
CA LEU A 213 -5.36 29.19 5.24
C LEU A 213 -5.19 30.40 4.32
N GLU A 214 -5.52 31.60 4.78
CA GLU A 214 -5.33 32.85 4.03
C GLU A 214 -3.86 33.04 3.65
N LYS A 215 -2.94 32.81 4.59
CA LYS A 215 -1.50 32.84 4.31
C LYS A 215 -1.11 31.86 3.21
N LEU A 216 -1.62 30.62 3.25
CA LEU A 216 -1.30 29.59 2.25
C LEU A 216 -1.93 29.89 0.88
N ILE A 217 -3.11 30.51 0.82
CA ILE A 217 -3.78 30.87 -0.43
C ILE A 217 -3.12 32.10 -1.08
N LEU A 218 -2.77 33.10 -0.27
CA LEU A 218 -2.17 34.35 -0.73
C LEU A 218 -0.66 34.28 -0.92
N ILE A 219 -0.04 33.14 -0.62
CA ILE A 219 1.41 32.97 -0.80
C ILE A 219 1.72 33.00 -2.30
N ASN A 220 2.22 34.13 -2.78
CA ASN A 220 2.71 34.31 -4.15
C ASN A 220 4.09 33.64 -4.33
N GLY A 221 4.16 32.36 -3.97
CA GLY A 221 5.36 31.54 -4.06
C GLY A 221 5.74 31.22 -5.51
N LYS A 222 6.99 30.81 -5.72
CA LYS A 222 7.52 30.44 -7.05
C LYS A 222 7.36 28.95 -7.39
N GLN A 223 6.86 28.15 -6.46
CA GLN A 223 6.75 26.70 -6.58
C GLN A 223 5.33 26.24 -6.24
N THR A 224 4.79 25.32 -7.03
CA THR A 224 3.47 24.73 -6.80
C THR A 224 3.52 23.64 -5.73
N ALA A 225 2.38 23.36 -5.09
CA ALA A 225 2.26 22.21 -4.16
C ALA A 225 2.74 20.90 -4.80
N SER A 226 2.38 20.66 -6.08
CA SER A 226 2.83 19.49 -6.84
C SER A 226 4.34 19.38 -6.98
N SER A 227 5.07 20.51 -7.01
CA SER A 227 6.54 20.50 -7.02
C SER A 227 7.13 19.98 -5.71
N PHE A 228 6.46 20.22 -4.57
CA PHE A 228 6.86 19.64 -3.29
C PHE A 228 6.53 18.14 -3.23
N HIS A 229 5.32 17.74 -3.64
CA HIS A 229 4.94 16.32 -3.69
C HIS A 229 5.91 15.49 -4.54
N LYS A 230 6.23 15.94 -5.77
CA LYS A 230 7.19 15.24 -6.64
C LYS A 230 8.59 15.10 -6.06
N ARG A 231 9.01 16.02 -5.19
CA ARG A 231 10.33 15.96 -4.52
C ARG A 231 10.32 15.02 -3.32
N LEU A 232 9.20 14.95 -2.62
CA LEU A 232 9.03 14.05 -1.46
C LEU A 232 8.84 12.59 -1.89
N GLY A 233 8.30 12.36 -3.09
CA GLY A 233 8.00 11.04 -3.63
C GLY A 233 6.52 10.87 -3.84
#